data_AF-A0A061NUZ6-F1
#
_entry.id   AF-A0A061NUZ6-F1
#
_cell.length_a   1.000
_cell.length_b   1.000
_cell.length_c   1.000
_cell.angle_alpha   90.00
_cell.angle_beta   90.00
_cell.angle_gamma   90.00
#
_symmetry.space_group_name_H-M   'P 1'
#
loop_
_entity.id
_entity.type
_entity.pdbx_description
1 polymer ?
#
loop_
_entity_poly.entity_id
_entity_poly.type
_entity_poly.pdbx_seq_one_letter_code
_entity_poly.pdbx_strand_id
1 'polypeptide(L)'
;MMIYFTEVEQILAAVPLSKYILLFLAVVAFSALNSALLVWFSLLTDSYKDMQNLFSPVSIVWMIGPFVAMIVPATAWSSWMLLIPPINITLVVFDFAGANVLTLGDYVLTISSTMFIVSVIYMITNRMFKKDKYALGHS
;
A
#
# COMPACT_ATOMS: atom_id res chain seq x y z
N MET A 1 14.79 35.26 0.15
CA MET A 1 15.03 33.88 -0.34
C MET A 1 15.70 32.98 0.70
N MET A 2 16.58 33.52 1.57
CA MET A 2 17.26 32.73 2.62
C MET A 2 16.34 32.35 3.82
N ILE A 3 15.31 33.16 4.11
CA ILE A 3 14.39 32.95 5.26
C ILE A 3 13.45 31.74 5.03
N TYR A 4 13.04 31.49 3.80
CA TYR A 4 12.15 30.36 3.46
C TYR A 4 12.85 29.00 3.58
N PHE A 5 14.17 28.94 3.31
CA PHE A 5 14.93 27.69 3.44
C PHE A 5 15.08 27.27 4.92
N THR A 6 15.29 28.22 5.82
CA THR A 6 15.41 27.95 7.26
C THR A 6 14.12 27.42 7.89
N GLU A 7 12.95 27.88 7.42
CA GLU A 7 11.66 27.36 7.91
C GLU A 7 11.38 25.93 7.41
N VAL A 8 11.70 25.62 6.15
CA VAL A 8 11.53 24.26 5.60
C VAL A 8 12.47 23.26 6.28
N GLU A 9 13.72 23.65 6.54
CA GLU A 9 14.66 22.81 7.30
C GLU A 9 14.20 22.57 8.74
N GLN A 10 13.63 23.58 9.41
CA GLN A 10 13.08 23.41 10.76
C GLN A 10 11.82 22.52 10.78
N ILE A 11 10.94 22.62 9.78
CA ILE A 11 9.75 21.77 9.67
C ILE A 11 10.15 20.31 9.41
N LEU A 12 11.12 20.07 8.52
CA LEU A 12 11.63 18.72 8.25
C LEU A 12 12.38 18.12 9.45
N ALA A 13 13.13 18.95 10.19
CA ALA A 13 13.83 18.55 11.42
C ALA A 13 12.88 18.31 12.61
N ALA A 14 11.67 18.88 12.59
CA ALA A 14 10.65 18.67 13.61
C ALA A 14 9.88 17.35 13.46
N VAL A 15 9.97 16.68 12.30
CA VAL A 15 9.35 15.37 12.09
C VAL A 15 10.21 14.28 12.73
N PRO A 16 9.68 13.49 13.67
CA PRO A 16 10.43 12.42 14.32
C PRO A 16 10.94 11.39 13.29
N LEU A 17 12.19 10.92 13.44
CA LEU A 17 12.76 9.86 12.60
C LEU A 17 11.85 8.61 12.50
N SER A 18 11.11 8.31 13.57
CA SER A 18 10.14 7.21 13.59
C SER A 18 9.05 7.36 12.52
N LYS A 19 8.57 8.57 12.22
CA LYS A 19 7.57 8.79 11.15
C LYS A 19 8.15 8.45 9.77
N TYR A 20 9.41 8.78 9.50
CA TYR A 20 10.08 8.41 8.24
C TYR A 20 10.21 6.89 8.08
N ILE A 21 10.60 6.19 9.15
CA ILE A 21 10.70 4.72 9.15
C ILE A 21 9.33 4.09 8.90
N LEU A 22 8.29 4.57 9.58
CA LEU A 22 6.93 4.04 9.42
C LEU A 22 6.37 4.31 8.02
N LEU A 23 6.62 5.48 7.44
CA LEU A 23 6.27 5.78 6.05
C LEU A 23 6.97 4.81 5.10
N PHE A 24 8.29 4.62 5.26
CA PHE A 24 9.05 3.70 4.42
C PHE A 24 8.48 2.28 4.50
N LEU A 25 8.19 1.78 5.71
CA LEU A 25 7.59 0.46 5.91
C LEU A 25 6.19 0.35 5.27
N ALA A 26 5.37 1.39 5.36
CA ALA A 26 4.05 1.41 4.72
C ALA A 26 4.16 1.35 3.19
N VAL A 27 5.08 2.11 2.59
CA VAL A 27 5.33 2.09 1.14
C VAL A 27 5.87 0.73 0.68
N VAL A 28 6.76 0.10 1.44
CA VAL A 28 7.27 -1.25 1.16
C VAL A 28 6.15 -2.28 1.24
N ALA A 29 5.31 -2.23 2.28
CA ALA A 29 4.16 -3.14 2.43
C ALA A 29 3.16 -2.97 1.27
N PHE A 30 2.87 -1.74 0.87
CA PHE A 30 2.00 -1.46 -0.26
C PHE A 30 2.60 -1.97 -1.58
N SER A 31 3.89 -1.79 -1.79
CA SER A 31 4.60 -2.32 -2.97
C SER A 31 4.56 -3.85 -3.01
N ALA A 32 4.71 -4.51 -1.86
CA ALA A 32 4.57 -5.96 -1.75
C ALA A 32 3.15 -6.42 -2.09
N LEU A 33 2.11 -5.66 -1.71
CA LEU A 33 0.72 -5.94 -2.10
C LEU A 33 0.51 -5.85 -3.61
N ASN A 34 1.02 -4.79 -4.25
CA ASN A 34 0.97 -4.63 -5.70
C ASN A 34 1.66 -5.81 -6.41
N SER A 35 2.84 -6.20 -5.94
CA SER A 35 3.58 -7.34 -6.48
C SER A 35 2.81 -8.66 -6.30
N ALA A 36 2.25 -8.91 -5.12
CA ALA A 36 1.47 -10.11 -4.84
C ALA A 36 0.23 -10.22 -5.75
N LEU A 37 -0.45 -9.10 -6.01
CA LEU A 37 -1.58 -9.07 -6.94
C LEU A 37 -1.15 -9.33 -8.39
N LEU A 38 -0.04 -8.76 -8.85
CA LEU A 38 0.48 -9.06 -10.20
C LEU A 38 0.82 -10.54 -10.36
N VAL A 39 1.44 -11.16 -9.35
CA VAL A 39 1.69 -12.61 -9.34
C VAL A 39 0.37 -13.38 -9.38
N TRP A 40 -0.63 -12.96 -8.59
CA TRP A 40 -1.96 -13.56 -8.61
C TRP A 40 -2.61 -13.49 -10.00
N PHE A 41 -2.64 -12.32 -10.63
CA PHE A 41 -3.21 -12.16 -11.97
C PHE A 41 -2.46 -12.97 -13.02
N SER A 42 -1.13 -13.10 -12.89
CA SER A 42 -0.34 -13.91 -13.81
C SER A 42 -0.71 -15.40 -13.78
N LEU A 43 -1.26 -15.91 -12.67
CA LEU A 43 -1.79 -17.28 -12.58
C LEU A 43 -3.12 -17.48 -13.32
N LEU A 44 -3.83 -16.40 -13.65
CA LEU A 44 -5.14 -16.45 -14.28
C LEU A 44 -5.09 -16.24 -15.79
N THR A 45 -3.90 -16.00 -16.36
CA THR A 45 -3.73 -15.55 -17.74
C THR A 45 -2.55 -16.22 -18.41
N ASP A 46 -2.71 -16.58 -19.68
CA ASP A 46 -1.65 -17.23 -20.45
C ASP A 46 -0.62 -16.24 -21.05
N SER A 47 -0.91 -14.93 -21.02
CA SER A 47 -0.04 -13.91 -21.59
C SER A 47 0.07 -12.66 -20.73
N TYR A 48 1.24 -12.00 -20.81
CA TYR A 48 1.48 -10.72 -20.14
C TYR A 48 0.53 -9.60 -20.60
N LYS A 49 0.02 -9.67 -21.83
CA LYS A 49 -0.94 -8.71 -22.36
C LYS A 49 -2.32 -8.88 -21.70
N ASP A 50 -2.77 -10.11 -21.53
CA ASP A 50 -4.06 -10.41 -20.89
C ASP A 50 -4.02 -10.10 -19.40
N MET A 51 -2.89 -10.38 -18.74
CA MET A 51 -2.65 -9.97 -17.36
C MET A 51 -2.81 -8.46 -17.17
N GLN A 52 -2.18 -7.65 -18.03
CA GLN A 52 -2.30 -6.19 -17.98
C GLN A 52 -3.73 -5.71 -18.25
N ASN A 53 -4.44 -6.32 -19.20
CA ASN A 53 -5.83 -5.97 -19.51
C ASN A 53 -6.77 -6.29 -18.33
N LEU A 54 -6.51 -7.37 -17.59
CA LEU A 54 -7.25 -7.72 -16.37
C LEU A 54 -6.88 -6.84 -15.16
N PHE A 55 -5.60 -6.48 -15.02
CA PHE A 55 -5.13 -5.66 -13.91
C PHE A 55 -5.47 -4.17 -14.08
N SER A 56 -5.56 -3.65 -15.31
CA SER A 56 -5.78 -2.22 -15.56
C SER A 56 -7.08 -1.66 -14.95
N PRO A 57 -8.24 -2.34 -15.03
CA PRO A 57 -9.44 -1.89 -14.29
C PRO A 57 -9.22 -1.86 -12.78
N VAL A 58 -8.47 -2.83 -12.22
CA VAL A 58 -8.17 -2.87 -10.79
C VAL A 58 -7.28 -1.71 -10.38
N SER A 59 -6.25 -1.37 -11.17
CA SER A 59 -5.38 -0.23 -10.89
C SER A 59 -6.12 1.10 -10.98
N ILE A 60 -7.07 1.26 -11.92
CA ILE A 60 -7.96 2.43 -11.99
C ILE A 60 -8.83 2.54 -10.75
N VAL A 61 -9.47 1.44 -10.31
CA VAL A 61 -10.27 1.43 -9.07
C VAL A 61 -9.40 1.74 -7.85
N TRP A 62 -8.15 1.28 -7.85
CA TRP A 62 -7.18 1.63 -6.80
C TRP A 62 -6.89 3.12 -6.72
N MET A 63 -6.94 3.86 -7.83
CA MET A 63 -6.77 5.32 -7.81
C MET A 63 -7.92 6.05 -7.10
N ILE A 64 -9.08 5.43 -6.93
CA ILE A 64 -10.20 6.03 -6.18
C ILE A 64 -9.81 6.30 -4.73
N GLY A 65 -8.98 5.44 -4.13
CA GLY A 65 -8.55 5.61 -2.74
C GLY A 65 -7.89 6.98 -2.49
N PRO A 66 -6.87 7.37 -3.26
CA PRO A 66 -6.30 8.70 -3.21
C PRO A 66 -7.30 9.85 -3.41
N PHE A 67 -8.22 9.74 -4.36
CA PHE A 67 -9.24 10.78 -4.57
C PHE A 67 -10.16 10.95 -3.35
N VAL A 68 -10.62 9.84 -2.76
CA VAL A 68 -11.41 9.88 -1.53
C VAL A 68 -10.59 10.49 -0.40
N ALA A 69 -9.30 10.13 -0.29
CA ALA A 69 -8.38 10.69 0.70
C ALA A 69 -8.23 12.23 0.60
N MET A 70 -8.31 12.79 -0.61
CA MET A 70 -8.19 14.23 -0.85
C MET A 70 -9.46 15.03 -0.54
N ILE A 71 -10.63 14.41 -0.71
CA ILE A 71 -11.92 15.11 -0.64
C ILE A 71 -12.54 15.00 0.77
N VAL A 72 -12.27 13.90 1.47
CA VAL A 72 -12.84 13.64 2.80
C VAL A 72 -11.98 14.34 3.88
N PRO A 73 -12.58 15.22 4.71
CA PRO A 73 -11.85 15.91 5.77
C PRO A 73 -11.18 14.94 6.74
N ALA A 74 -10.02 15.34 7.26
CA ALA A 74 -9.22 14.46 8.09
C ALA A 74 -9.94 13.99 9.38
N THR A 75 -10.89 14.78 9.88
CA THR A 75 -11.72 14.49 11.06
C THR A 75 -12.83 13.48 10.80
N ALA A 76 -13.13 13.17 9.54
CA ALA A 76 -14.16 12.20 9.16
C ALA A 76 -13.59 10.79 8.96
N TRP A 77 -12.26 10.61 9.05
CA TRP A 77 -11.64 9.29 8.96
C TRP A 77 -11.90 8.47 10.20
N SER A 78 -12.17 7.20 9.95
CA SER A 78 -12.35 6.19 10.97
C SER A 78 -11.36 5.07 10.73
N SER A 79 -10.93 4.38 11.80
CA SER A 79 -9.88 3.37 11.70
C SER A 79 -10.21 2.19 10.78
N TRP A 80 -11.48 1.90 10.51
CA TRP A 80 -11.86 0.84 9.55
C TRP A 80 -11.50 1.21 8.11
N MET A 81 -11.46 2.50 7.76
CA MET A 81 -11.08 2.96 6.41
C MET A 81 -9.60 2.68 6.12
N LEU A 82 -8.78 2.46 7.17
CA LEU A 82 -7.38 2.05 7.07
C LEU A 82 -7.19 0.57 6.68
N LEU A 83 -8.29 -0.21 6.61
CA LEU A 83 -8.27 -1.59 6.13
C LEU A 83 -8.33 -1.70 4.59
N ILE A 84 -8.62 -0.60 3.90
CA ILE A 84 -8.65 -0.53 2.44
C ILE A 84 -7.27 -0.07 1.94
N PRO A 85 -6.46 -0.94 1.32
CA PRO A 85 -5.04 -0.65 1.07
C PRO A 85 -4.74 0.61 0.25
N PRO A 86 -5.50 0.97 -0.80
CA PRO A 86 -5.25 2.22 -1.51
C PRO A 86 -5.54 3.49 -0.69
N ILE A 87 -6.51 3.40 0.21
CA ILE A 87 -6.88 4.51 1.09
C ILE A 87 -5.83 4.66 2.19
N ASN A 88 -5.42 3.53 2.80
CA ASN A 88 -4.51 3.55 3.94
C ASN A 88 -3.13 4.14 3.62
N ILE A 89 -2.55 3.79 2.47
CA ILE A 89 -1.25 4.32 2.05
C ILE A 89 -1.34 5.80 1.73
N THR A 90 -2.45 6.25 1.13
CA THR A 90 -2.64 7.67 0.82
C THR A 90 -2.78 8.50 2.08
N LEU A 91 -3.52 8.01 3.07
CA LEU A 91 -3.64 8.69 4.36
C LEU A 91 -2.32 8.76 5.10
N VAL A 92 -1.51 7.69 5.06
CA VAL A 92 -0.16 7.69 5.63
C VAL A 92 0.74 8.74 4.95
N VAL A 93 0.66 8.88 3.63
CA VAL A 93 1.41 9.90 2.87
C VAL A 93 0.91 11.31 3.21
N PHE A 94 -0.40 11.53 3.32
CA PHE A 94 -0.97 12.84 3.69
C PHE A 94 -0.68 13.23 5.13
N ASP A 95 -0.70 12.27 6.06
CA ASP A 95 -0.28 12.50 7.44
C ASP A 95 1.15 13.00 7.50
N PHE A 96 2.04 12.31 6.78
CA PHE A 96 3.44 12.66 6.68
C PHE A 96 3.66 14.02 6.01
N ALA A 97 2.85 14.38 5.02
CA ALA A 97 2.90 15.67 4.33
C ALA A 97 2.43 16.87 5.17
N GLY A 98 1.94 16.63 6.40
CA GLY A 98 1.66 17.69 7.37
C GLY A 98 0.27 17.65 8.01
N ALA A 99 -0.60 16.70 7.64
CA ALA A 99 -1.92 16.60 8.25
C ALA A 99 -1.86 16.21 9.74
N ASN A 100 -0.90 15.36 10.15
CA ASN A 100 -0.64 14.97 11.54
C ASN A 100 -1.90 14.51 12.33
N VAL A 101 -2.78 13.76 11.69
CA VAL A 101 -4.05 13.24 12.23
C VAL A 101 -3.94 11.76 12.64
N LEU A 102 -2.98 11.02 12.09
CA LEU A 102 -2.76 9.61 12.38
C LEU A 102 -1.87 9.41 13.60
N THR A 103 -2.27 8.46 14.43
CA THR A 103 -1.48 8.01 15.59
C THR A 103 -0.50 6.91 15.18
N LEU A 104 0.49 6.62 16.04
CA LEU A 104 1.39 5.48 15.85
C LEU A 104 0.64 4.15 15.63
N GLY A 105 -0.49 3.98 16.32
CA GLY A 105 -1.34 2.79 16.17
C GLY A 105 -1.90 2.65 14.75
N ASP A 106 -2.27 3.77 14.12
CA ASP A 106 -2.83 3.77 12.76
C ASP A 106 -1.79 3.38 11.70
N TYR A 107 -0.52 3.80 11.88
CA TYR A 107 0.60 3.35 11.05
C TYR A 107 0.81 1.84 11.16
N VAL A 108 0.85 1.32 12.39
CA VAL A 108 1.03 -0.11 12.65
C VAL A 108 -0.14 -0.92 12.08
N LEU A 109 -1.38 -0.43 12.25
CA LEU A 109 -2.58 -1.06 11.69
C LEU A 109 -2.54 -1.10 10.15
N THR A 110 -2.13 0.01 9.53
CA THR A 110 -1.96 0.10 8.08
C THR A 110 -0.94 -0.90 7.54
N ILE A 111 0.24 -0.97 8.16
CA ILE A 111 1.30 -1.89 7.75
C ILE A 111 0.87 -3.34 7.98
N SER A 112 0.36 -3.66 9.16
CA SER A 112 -0.01 -5.04 9.54
C SER A 112 -1.19 -5.58 8.71
N SER A 113 -2.23 -4.78 8.49
CA SER A 113 -3.36 -5.17 7.62
C SER A 113 -2.92 -5.40 6.18
N THR A 114 -2.06 -4.54 5.64
CA THR A 114 -1.50 -4.71 4.29
C THR A 114 -0.66 -5.98 4.18
N MET A 115 0.23 -6.21 5.15
CA MET A 115 1.06 -7.41 5.21
C MET A 115 0.25 -8.69 5.42
N PHE A 116 -0.87 -8.62 6.14
CA PHE A 116 -1.79 -9.74 6.27
C PHE A 116 -2.38 -10.13 4.91
N ILE A 117 -2.87 -9.15 4.13
CA ILE A 117 -3.41 -9.40 2.78
C ILE A 117 -2.32 -9.97 1.86
N VAL A 118 -1.12 -9.39 1.88
CA VAL A 118 0.06 -9.90 1.14
C VAL A 118 0.31 -11.37 1.48
N SER A 119 0.32 -11.71 2.76
CA SER A 119 0.58 -13.08 3.24
C SER A 119 -0.50 -14.04 2.77
N VAL A 120 -1.77 -13.62 2.78
CA VAL A 120 -2.89 -14.43 2.26
C VAL A 120 -2.73 -14.69 0.77
N ILE A 121 -2.46 -13.65 -0.03
CA ILE A 121 -2.27 -13.80 -1.48
C ILE A 121 -1.11 -14.74 -1.76
N TYR A 122 0.07 -14.51 -1.15
CA TYR A 122 1.23 -15.39 -1.33
C TYR A 122 0.98 -16.83 -0.88
N MET A 123 0.23 -17.04 0.19
CA MET A 123 -0.13 -18.39 0.63
C MET A 123 -0.94 -19.12 -0.44
N ILE A 124 -1.91 -18.43 -1.07
CA ILE A 124 -2.74 -19.04 -2.10
C ILE A 124 -1.93 -19.25 -3.40
N THR A 125 -1.14 -18.26 -3.85
CA THR A 125 -0.30 -18.41 -5.05
C THR A 125 0.72 -19.55 -4.89
N ASN A 126 1.39 -19.65 -3.73
CA ASN A 126 2.33 -20.73 -3.44
C ASN A 126 1.65 -22.11 -3.49
N ARG A 127 0.42 -22.23 -2.99
CA ARG A 127 -0.35 -23.48 -3.08
C ARG A 127 -0.69 -23.85 -4.53
N MET A 128 -1.01 -22.88 -5.37
CA MET A 128 -1.30 -23.10 -6.79
C MET A 128 -0.05 -23.53 -7.55
N PHE A 129 1.06 -22.80 -7.42
CA PHE A 129 2.32 -23.14 -8.08
C PHE A 129 2.87 -24.52 -7.66
N LYS A 130 2.68 -24.93 -6.40
CA LYS A 130 3.06 -26.28 -5.97
C LYS A 130 2.26 -27.35 -6.71
N LYS A 131 0.95 -27.16 -6.91
CA LYS A 131 0.12 -28.10 -7.68
C LYS A 131 0.59 -28.20 -9.14
N ASP A 132 0.97 -27.09 -9.75
CA ASP A 132 1.49 -27.09 -11.13
C ASP A 132 2.82 -27.86 -11.24
N LYS A 133 3.72 -27.71 -10.27
CA LYS A 133 4.96 -28.52 -10.22
C LYS A 133 4.68 -30.02 -10.15
N TYR A 134 3.71 -30.43 -9.33
CA TYR A 134 3.27 -31.83 -9.27
C TYR A 134 2.67 -32.31 -10.59
N ALA A 135 1.88 -31.48 -11.27
CA ALA A 135 1.29 -31.82 -12.58
C ALA A 135 2.32 -31.93 -13.70
N LEU A 136 3.40 -31.14 -13.63
CA LEU A 136 4.50 -31.13 -14.61
C LEU A 136 5.59 -32.18 -14.34
N GLY A 137 5.41 -33.06 -13.34
CA GLY A 137 6.32 -34.18 -13.08
C GLY A 137 7.67 -33.80 -12.47
N HIS A 138 7.85 -32.55 -12.04
CA HIS A 138 9.06 -32.11 -11.36
C HIS A 138 8.85 -32.23 -9.84
N SER A 139 9.19 -33.40 -9.31
CA SER A 139 9.28 -33.69 -7.86
C SER A 139 10.46 -32.96 -7.22
#